data_AF-A0AAE0A9B7-F1
#
_entry.id   AF-A0AAE0A9B7-F1
#
_cell.length_a   1.000
_cell.length_b   1.000
_cell.length_c   1.000
_cell.angle_alpha   90.00
_cell.angle_beta   90.00
_cell.angle_gamma   90.00
#
_symmetry.space_group_name_H-M   'P 1'
#
loop_
_entity.id
_entity.type
_entity.pdbx_description
1 polymer ?
#
loop_
_entity_poly.entity_id
_entity_poly.type
_entity_poly.pdbx_seq_one_letter_code
_entity_poly.pdbx_strand_id
1 'polypeptide(L)'
;MFIDLQLPSSLFPQLPPQYHTTKDLPPHLHSTLMTAFDAAKPAFREILKALEPDLVIYDLFQPWTPQVAFELNIEAIMFLTCGAASLCFLLHYSKCPDMEFPFQVLSIPETEFSQFNQFINSSVNGMMNKDRYLECHARSSNMVLIKTSREIEAKYVDYLTLLLGKQMVPVGFLVHQEPENIDHDHDQGRIQDFVSGTKQNTSYNQEPENIDHDHDHTEIMDWLSKKEPSSVVYVSFGSEYSLTEEEKEEIAHGIELSRNERQNG
;
A
#
# COMPACT_ATOMS: atom_id res chain seq x y z
N MET A 1 6.66 6.39 -19.47
CA MET A 1 6.76 5.07 -20.11
C MET A 1 6.82 4.05 -18.99
N PHE A 2 5.88 3.10 -18.94
CA PHE A 2 5.94 1.96 -18.02
C PHE A 2 6.68 0.81 -18.70
N ILE A 3 7.49 0.08 -17.95
CA ILE A 3 8.22 -1.09 -18.42
C ILE A 3 7.81 -2.27 -17.55
N ASP A 4 7.28 -3.30 -18.18
CA ASP A 4 6.83 -4.47 -17.46
C ASP A 4 8.01 -5.35 -17.03
N LEU A 5 8.09 -5.62 -15.73
CA LEU A 5 8.98 -6.64 -15.21
C LEU A 5 8.34 -8.02 -15.42
N GLN A 6 8.78 -8.72 -16.46
CA GLN A 6 8.27 -10.05 -16.77
C GLN A 6 8.76 -11.09 -15.74
N LEU A 7 7.83 -11.71 -15.04
CA LEU A 7 8.12 -12.87 -14.20
C LEU A 7 8.39 -14.10 -15.09
N PRO A 8 9.29 -15.01 -14.70
CA PRO A 8 9.59 -16.19 -15.52
C PRO A 8 8.49 -17.25 -15.38
N SER A 9 7.32 -17.00 -15.99
CA SER A 9 6.09 -17.81 -15.84
C SER A 9 6.30 -19.29 -16.20
N SER A 10 7.26 -19.62 -17.08
CA SER A 10 7.60 -21.00 -17.43
C SER A 10 8.15 -21.81 -16.24
N LEU A 11 8.74 -21.15 -15.24
CA LEU A 11 9.23 -21.79 -14.01
C LEU A 11 8.13 -21.97 -12.97
N PHE A 12 6.99 -21.28 -13.13
CA PHE A 12 5.91 -21.20 -12.14
C PHE A 12 4.54 -21.45 -12.78
N PRO A 13 4.24 -22.67 -13.25
CA PRO A 13 2.96 -22.98 -13.91
C PRO A 13 1.74 -22.81 -13.00
N GLN A 14 1.96 -22.74 -11.69
CA GLN A 14 0.92 -22.49 -10.67
C GLN A 14 0.58 -21.00 -10.51
N LEU A 15 1.32 -20.09 -11.16
CA LEU A 15 1.02 -18.67 -11.25
C LEU A 15 0.51 -18.36 -12.66
N PRO A 16 -0.82 -18.30 -12.86
CA PRO A 16 -1.37 -17.84 -14.13
C PRO A 16 -0.83 -16.45 -14.51
N PRO A 17 -0.66 -16.14 -15.81
CA PRO A 17 -0.07 -14.87 -16.28
C PRO A 17 -0.79 -13.61 -15.78
N GLN A 18 -2.07 -13.72 -15.41
CA GLN A 18 -2.86 -12.63 -14.85
C GLN A 18 -2.60 -12.36 -13.35
N TYR A 19 -1.92 -13.26 -12.63
CA TYR A 19 -1.64 -13.14 -11.20
C TYR A 19 -0.17 -12.80 -10.93
N HIS A 20 0.26 -11.64 -11.41
CA HIS A 20 1.59 -11.08 -11.10
C HIS A 20 1.57 -10.10 -9.91
N THR A 21 0.46 -10.09 -9.16
CA THR A 21 0.25 -9.24 -7.98
C THR A 21 -0.42 -10.05 -6.88
N THR A 22 -0.42 -9.55 -5.64
CA THR A 22 -1.19 -10.14 -4.54
C THR A 22 -2.70 -9.95 -4.72
N LYS A 23 -3.10 -8.95 -5.51
CA LYS A 23 -4.49 -8.70 -5.90
C LYS A 23 -5.08 -9.97 -6.53
N ASP A 24 -6.16 -10.48 -5.94
CA ASP A 24 -6.89 -11.68 -6.36
C ASP A 24 -6.08 -12.99 -6.30
N LEU A 25 -4.92 -13.02 -5.65
CA LEU A 25 -4.10 -14.22 -5.48
C LEU A 25 -4.47 -14.93 -4.16
N PRO A 26 -4.80 -16.24 -4.19
CA PRO A 26 -5.02 -16.98 -2.96
C PRO A 26 -3.80 -16.97 -2.02
N PRO A 27 -3.98 -16.87 -0.68
CA PRO A 27 -2.87 -16.75 0.26
C PRO A 27 -1.80 -17.86 0.17
N HIS A 28 -2.20 -19.08 -0.18
CA HIS A 28 -1.28 -20.20 -0.34
C HIS A 28 -0.30 -20.05 -1.52
N LEU A 29 -0.58 -19.15 -2.47
CA LEU A 29 0.29 -18.85 -3.62
C LEU A 29 1.20 -17.64 -3.39
N HIS A 30 1.08 -16.92 -2.28
CA HIS A 30 1.92 -15.75 -1.98
C HIS A 30 3.41 -16.09 -1.96
N SER A 31 3.78 -17.24 -1.39
CA SER A 31 5.18 -17.70 -1.38
C SER A 31 5.69 -18.05 -2.78
N THR A 32 4.83 -18.61 -3.64
CA THR A 32 5.13 -18.86 -5.05
C THR A 32 5.37 -17.55 -5.79
N LEU A 33 4.53 -16.53 -5.58
CA LEU A 33 4.70 -15.20 -6.17
C LEU A 33 6.02 -14.55 -5.72
N MET A 34 6.34 -14.59 -4.42
CA MET A 34 7.63 -14.10 -3.92
C MET A 34 8.82 -14.83 -4.55
N THR A 35 8.71 -16.15 -4.74
CA THR A 35 9.75 -16.96 -5.42
C THR A 35 9.92 -16.54 -6.88
N ALA A 36 8.81 -16.26 -7.57
CA ALA A 36 8.84 -15.77 -8.96
C ALA A 36 9.45 -14.37 -9.06
N PHE A 37 9.14 -13.49 -8.12
CA PHE A 37 9.76 -12.16 -8.02
C PHE A 37 11.27 -12.23 -7.82
N ASP A 38 11.76 -13.13 -6.96
CA ASP A 38 13.21 -13.35 -6.82
C ASP A 38 13.86 -13.82 -8.12
N ALA A 39 13.18 -14.71 -8.85
CA ALA A 39 13.65 -15.21 -10.12
C ALA A 39 13.65 -14.14 -11.24
N ALA A 40 12.96 -13.02 -11.04
CA ALA A 40 12.95 -11.88 -11.96
C ALA A 40 14.20 -10.99 -11.85
N LYS A 41 15.08 -11.21 -10.86
CA LYS A 41 16.34 -10.46 -10.67
C LYS A 41 17.18 -10.27 -11.95
N PRO A 42 17.37 -11.28 -12.83
CA PRO A 42 18.12 -11.09 -14.07
C PRO A 42 17.42 -10.13 -15.04
N ALA A 43 16.10 -10.26 -15.21
CA ALA A 43 15.32 -9.37 -16.08
C ALA A 43 15.39 -7.92 -15.58
N PHE A 44 15.23 -7.71 -14.27
CA PHE A 44 15.38 -6.40 -13.66
C PHE A 44 16.77 -5.79 -13.87
N ARG A 45 17.83 -6.59 -13.79
CA ARG A 45 19.21 -6.11 -14.06
C ARG A 45 19.34 -5.59 -15.49
N GLU A 46 18.77 -6.27 -16.47
CA GLU A 46 18.83 -5.82 -17.86
C GLU A 46 18.01 -4.54 -18.08
N ILE A 47 16.90 -4.37 -17.37
CA ILE A 47 16.15 -3.10 -17.35
C ILE A 47 17.02 -1.96 -16.81
N LEU A 48 17.67 -2.14 -15.66
CA LEU A 48 18.52 -1.09 -15.09
C LEU A 48 19.74 -0.76 -15.97
N LYS A 49 20.34 -1.75 -16.63
CA LYS A 49 21.42 -1.50 -17.60
C LYS A 49 20.94 -0.74 -18.84
N ALA A 50 19.71 -0.99 -19.29
CA ALA A 50 19.18 -0.33 -20.48
C ALA A 50 18.74 1.11 -20.20
N LEU A 51 18.25 1.37 -18.98
CA LEU A 51 17.77 2.68 -18.57
C LEU A 51 18.85 3.58 -17.98
N GLU A 52 19.90 2.99 -17.38
CA GLU A 52 20.96 3.69 -16.66
C GLU A 52 20.44 4.79 -15.71
N PRO A 53 19.47 4.49 -14.81
CA PRO A 53 18.88 5.51 -13.97
C PRO A 53 19.86 5.97 -12.87
N ASP A 54 19.75 7.23 -12.45
CA ASP A 54 20.52 7.76 -11.31
C ASP A 54 20.04 7.21 -9.95
N LEU A 55 18.78 6.80 -9.87
CA LEU A 55 18.11 6.39 -8.63
C LEU A 55 17.06 5.30 -8.91
N VAL A 56 16.99 4.32 -8.01
CA VAL A 56 15.90 3.34 -7.93
C VAL A 56 15.14 3.53 -6.64
N ILE A 57 13.82 3.75 -6.74
CA ILE A 57 12.90 3.68 -5.60
C ILE A 57 12.25 2.30 -5.63
N TYR A 58 12.26 1.58 -4.51
CA TYR A 58 11.82 0.19 -4.47
C TYR A 58 10.99 -0.15 -3.23
N ASP A 59 10.15 -1.16 -3.36
CA ASP A 59 9.25 -1.61 -2.29
C ASP A 59 9.96 -2.57 -1.30
N LEU A 60 9.25 -2.89 -0.22
CA LEU A 60 9.68 -3.85 0.79
C LEU A 60 9.74 -5.30 0.26
N PHE A 61 10.50 -6.14 0.97
CA PHE A 61 10.70 -7.56 0.65
C PHE A 61 11.25 -7.87 -0.75
N GLN A 62 11.99 -6.96 -1.38
CA GLN A 62 12.72 -7.21 -2.63
C GLN A 62 14.22 -6.96 -2.43
N PRO A 63 14.94 -7.80 -1.65
CA PRO A 63 16.34 -7.53 -1.27
C PRO A 63 17.29 -7.57 -2.48
N TRP A 64 16.87 -8.22 -3.56
CA TRP A 64 17.61 -8.23 -4.82
C TRP A 64 17.59 -6.87 -5.53
N THR A 65 16.58 -6.02 -5.33
CA THR A 65 16.47 -4.71 -6.00
C THR A 65 17.64 -3.79 -5.65
N PRO A 66 17.86 -3.44 -4.37
CA PRO A 66 18.99 -2.58 -4.01
C PRO A 66 20.33 -3.29 -4.19
N GLN A 67 20.37 -4.64 -4.17
CA GLN A 67 21.58 -5.37 -4.51
C GLN A 67 21.98 -5.15 -5.98
N VAL A 68 21.04 -5.27 -6.93
CA VAL A 68 21.34 -5.05 -8.35
C VAL A 68 21.69 -3.59 -8.61
N ALA A 69 20.99 -2.64 -7.98
CA ALA A 69 21.32 -1.22 -8.07
C ALA A 69 22.77 -0.96 -7.62
N PHE A 70 23.17 -1.50 -6.46
CA PHE A 70 24.55 -1.40 -5.96
C PHE A 70 25.59 -1.99 -6.95
N GLU A 71 25.32 -3.16 -7.53
CA GLU A 71 26.21 -3.81 -8.51
C GLU A 71 26.40 -2.96 -9.78
N LEU A 72 25.44 -2.10 -10.10
CA LEU A 72 25.46 -1.19 -11.25
C LEU A 72 25.88 0.25 -10.88
N ASN A 73 26.26 0.51 -9.63
CA ASN A 73 26.56 1.84 -9.08
C ASN A 73 25.39 2.83 -9.17
N ILE A 74 24.17 2.34 -8.95
CA ILE A 74 22.94 3.12 -8.92
C ILE A 74 22.49 3.30 -7.47
N GLU A 75 22.07 4.52 -7.10
CA GLU A 75 21.53 4.80 -5.76
C GLU A 75 20.17 4.11 -5.58
N ALA A 76 19.89 3.63 -4.37
CA ALA A 76 18.64 2.91 -4.10
C ALA A 76 17.97 3.42 -2.82
N ILE A 77 16.72 3.86 -2.92
CA ILE A 77 15.90 4.33 -1.80
C ILE A 77 14.69 3.41 -1.60
N MET A 78 14.58 2.84 -0.41
CA MET A 78 13.41 2.08 -0.01
C MET A 78 12.20 3.03 0.14
N PHE A 79 11.05 2.59 -0.35
CA PHE A 79 9.74 3.20 -0.13
C PHE A 79 8.81 2.24 0.60
N LEU A 80 8.27 2.70 1.72
CA LEU A 80 7.35 1.95 2.58
C LEU A 80 5.91 2.41 2.34
N THR A 81 5.08 1.48 1.88
CA THR A 81 3.66 1.71 1.59
C THR A 81 2.76 1.56 2.82
N CYS A 82 3.27 0.98 3.91
CA CYS A 82 2.57 0.83 5.17
C CYS A 82 2.73 2.06 6.08
N GLY A 83 1.78 2.22 7.03
CA GLY A 83 1.82 3.29 8.03
C GLY A 83 2.97 3.14 9.02
N ALA A 84 3.47 4.26 9.55
CA ALA A 84 4.59 4.28 10.48
C ALA A 84 4.25 3.61 11.81
N ALA A 85 3.00 3.72 12.29
CA ALA A 85 2.56 3.09 13.53
C ALA A 85 2.62 1.56 13.46
N SER A 86 2.09 0.97 12.39
CA SER A 86 2.12 -0.49 12.17
C SER A 86 3.54 -1.00 12.05
N LEU A 87 4.40 -0.28 11.31
CA LEU A 87 5.80 -0.66 11.15
C LEU A 87 6.60 -0.52 12.46
N CYS A 88 6.35 0.53 13.26
CA CYS A 88 6.95 0.69 14.59
C CYS A 88 6.67 -0.52 15.46
N PHE A 89 5.39 -0.90 15.54
CA PHE A 89 4.95 -2.02 16.36
C PHE A 89 5.68 -3.30 15.94
N LEU A 90 5.69 -3.58 14.63
CA LEU A 90 6.40 -4.73 14.05
C LEU A 90 7.88 -4.74 14.45
N LEU A 91 8.61 -3.66 14.17
CA LEU A 91 10.05 -3.66 14.32
C LEU A 91 10.48 -3.57 15.78
N HIS A 92 9.65 -2.97 16.65
CA HIS A 92 9.91 -2.92 18.08
C HIS A 92 10.05 -4.32 18.67
N TYR A 93 9.06 -5.19 18.52
CA TYR A 93 9.12 -6.54 19.08
C TYR A 93 10.19 -7.41 18.42
N SER A 94 10.58 -7.10 17.18
CA SER A 94 11.72 -7.78 16.54
C SER A 94 13.08 -7.32 17.06
N LYS A 95 13.24 -6.06 17.47
CA LYS A 95 14.53 -5.45 17.89
C LYS A 95 14.70 -5.39 19.40
N CYS A 96 13.59 -5.28 20.13
CA CYS A 96 13.51 -5.08 21.56
C CYS A 96 12.43 -6.02 22.15
N PRO A 97 12.57 -7.36 21.99
CA PRO A 97 11.50 -8.32 22.33
C PRO A 97 11.10 -8.29 23.82
N ASP A 98 12.01 -7.90 24.70
CA ASP A 98 11.80 -7.86 26.15
C ASP A 98 11.32 -6.51 26.68
N MET A 99 11.14 -5.53 25.79
CA MET A 99 10.69 -4.17 26.15
C MET A 99 9.23 -3.99 25.81
N GLU A 100 8.52 -3.21 26.62
CA GLU A 100 7.17 -2.78 26.29
C GLU A 100 7.20 -1.76 25.14
N PHE A 101 6.21 -1.87 24.24
CA PHE A 101 6.04 -0.91 23.16
C PHE A 101 5.77 0.49 23.75
N PRO A 102 6.56 1.53 23.37
CA PRO A 102 6.54 2.82 24.06
C PRO A 102 5.27 3.65 23.83
N PHE A 103 4.36 3.21 22.94
CA PHE A 103 3.14 3.92 22.61
C PHE A 103 1.90 3.09 22.97
N GLN A 104 1.26 3.43 24.09
CA GLN A 104 0.13 2.69 24.71
C GLN A 104 -1.19 2.66 23.90
N VAL A 105 -1.23 3.18 22.67
CA VAL A 105 -2.50 3.39 21.93
C VAL A 105 -2.91 2.17 21.10
N LEU A 106 -2.00 1.24 20.81
CA LEU A 106 -2.29 0.07 19.96
C LEU A 106 -2.33 -1.20 20.81
N SER A 107 -3.55 -1.67 21.13
CA SER A 107 -3.77 -3.03 21.60
C SER A 107 -4.08 -3.90 20.38
N ILE A 108 -3.10 -4.66 19.91
CA ILE A 108 -3.30 -5.62 18.81
C ILE A 108 -3.81 -6.93 19.42
N PRO A 109 -4.95 -7.48 18.95
CA PRO A 109 -5.42 -8.80 19.37
C PRO A 109 -4.33 -9.87 19.24
N GLU A 110 -4.29 -10.82 20.19
CA GLU A 110 -3.27 -11.88 20.20
C GLU A 110 -3.27 -12.72 18.92
N THR A 111 -4.44 -12.88 18.30
CA THR A 111 -4.61 -13.56 17.01
C THR A 111 -3.90 -12.83 15.88
N GLU A 112 -4.08 -11.51 15.76
CA GLU A 112 -3.40 -10.66 14.78
C GLU A 112 -1.88 -10.65 15.02
N PHE A 113 -1.46 -10.55 16.29
CA PHE A 113 -0.06 -10.63 16.66
C PHE A 113 0.57 -11.98 16.26
N SER A 114 -0.17 -13.08 16.42
CA SER A 114 0.28 -14.43 16.05
C SER A 114 0.39 -14.62 14.54
N GLN A 115 -0.63 -14.19 13.78
CA GLN A 115 -0.59 -14.21 12.31
C GLN A 115 0.58 -13.38 11.78
N PHE A 116 0.79 -12.21 12.39
CA PHE A 116 1.89 -11.33 12.07
C PHE A 116 3.25 -11.98 12.34
N ASN A 117 3.43 -12.58 13.52
CA ASN A 117 4.64 -13.33 13.87
C ASN A 117 4.90 -14.50 12.91
N GLN A 118 3.85 -15.19 12.47
CA GLN A 118 3.96 -16.23 11.46
C GLN A 118 4.45 -15.65 10.13
N PHE A 119 3.90 -14.51 9.70
CA PHE A 119 4.29 -13.86 8.46
C PHE A 119 5.78 -13.44 8.46
N ILE A 120 6.27 -12.78 9.51
CA ILE A 120 7.68 -12.32 9.55
C ILE A 120 8.70 -13.46 9.65
N ASN A 121 8.31 -14.59 10.22
CA ASN A 121 9.15 -15.78 10.34
C ASN A 121 8.95 -16.77 9.19
N SER A 122 7.95 -16.55 8.32
CA SER A 122 7.81 -17.31 7.08
C SER A 122 9.01 -17.07 6.17
N SER A 123 9.41 -18.11 5.44
CA SER A 123 10.64 -18.12 4.64
C SER A 123 10.33 -18.47 3.19
N VAL A 124 10.95 -17.71 2.29
CA VAL A 124 10.94 -17.95 0.85
C VAL A 124 12.39 -17.98 0.38
N ASN A 125 12.75 -18.99 -0.42
CA ASN A 125 14.13 -19.20 -0.89
C ASN A 125 15.18 -19.21 0.24
N GLY A 126 14.81 -19.72 1.42
CA GLY A 126 15.70 -19.81 2.57
C GLY A 126 15.92 -18.50 3.34
N MET A 127 15.19 -17.42 3.02
CA MET A 127 15.27 -16.15 3.72
C MET A 127 13.93 -15.83 4.38
N MET A 128 13.95 -15.53 5.70
CA MET A 128 12.74 -15.10 6.41
C MET A 128 12.32 -13.70 5.96
N ASN A 129 11.02 -13.40 6.01
CA ASN A 129 10.52 -12.06 5.66
C ASN A 129 11.18 -10.95 6.50
N LYS A 130 11.42 -11.18 7.80
CA LYS A 130 12.16 -10.21 8.62
C LYS A 130 13.57 -9.94 8.08
N ASP A 131 14.28 -10.97 7.61
CA ASP A 131 15.62 -10.82 7.07
C ASP A 131 15.57 -10.10 5.73
N ARG A 132 14.58 -10.40 4.88
CA ARG A 132 14.33 -9.67 3.63
C ARG A 132 14.17 -8.17 3.89
N TYR A 133 13.37 -7.79 4.88
CA TYR A 133 13.22 -6.39 5.27
C TYR A 133 14.57 -5.79 5.71
N LEU A 134 15.31 -6.48 6.58
CA LEU A 134 16.60 -5.99 7.07
C LEU A 134 17.61 -5.80 5.94
N GLU A 135 17.67 -6.74 4.99
CA GLU A 135 18.54 -6.68 3.81
C GLU A 135 18.15 -5.54 2.86
N CYS A 136 16.85 -5.32 2.65
CA CYS A 136 16.34 -4.18 1.90
C CYS A 136 16.70 -2.87 2.61
N HIS A 137 16.47 -2.79 3.93
CA HIS A 137 16.69 -1.59 4.72
C HIS A 137 18.18 -1.25 4.77
N ALA A 138 19.05 -2.24 5.01
CA ALA A 138 20.49 -2.05 5.09
C ALA A 138 21.07 -1.42 3.81
N ARG A 139 20.61 -1.88 2.63
CA ARG A 139 21.08 -1.41 1.31
C ARG A 139 20.39 -0.15 0.77
N SER A 140 19.35 0.33 1.42
CA SER A 140 18.81 1.67 1.11
C SER A 140 19.89 2.73 1.36
N SER A 141 19.72 3.92 0.80
CA SER A 141 20.45 5.13 1.19
C SER A 141 20.38 5.41 2.70
N ASN A 142 20.95 6.54 3.14
CA ASN A 142 20.75 7.05 4.51
C ASN A 142 19.31 7.51 4.81
N MET A 143 18.42 7.42 3.82
CA MET A 143 17.00 7.74 3.94
C MET A 143 16.10 6.58 3.49
N VAL A 144 14.89 6.57 4.01
CA VAL A 144 13.79 5.67 3.62
C VAL A 144 12.52 6.53 3.48
N LEU A 145 11.83 6.40 2.36
CA LEU A 145 10.57 7.09 2.12
C LEU A 145 9.43 6.30 2.76
N ILE A 146 8.45 6.97 3.35
CA ILE A 146 7.29 6.30 3.97
C ILE A 146 5.99 7.06 3.63
N LYS A 147 4.97 6.32 3.19
CA LYS A 147 3.65 6.84 2.79
C LYS A 147 2.83 7.22 4.02
N THR A 148 3.18 8.35 4.63
CA THR A 148 2.52 8.94 5.79
C THR A 148 2.78 10.44 5.85
N SER A 149 2.20 11.13 6.83
CA SER A 149 2.50 12.53 7.13
C SER A 149 2.82 12.72 8.62
N ARG A 150 3.61 13.76 8.93
CA ARG A 150 4.00 14.05 10.32
C ARG A 150 2.81 14.50 11.15
N GLU A 151 1.84 15.17 10.54
CA GLU A 151 0.60 15.63 11.18
C GLU A 151 -0.16 14.48 11.85
N ILE A 152 -0.04 13.26 11.31
CA ILE A 152 -0.76 12.07 11.83
C ILE A 152 0.18 11.14 12.60
N GLU A 153 1.40 10.89 12.10
CA GLU A 153 2.27 9.81 12.62
C GLU A 153 3.66 10.27 13.09
N ALA A 154 3.90 11.57 13.37
CA ALA A 154 5.23 12.10 13.73
C ALA A 154 5.99 11.27 14.77
N LYS A 155 5.37 10.91 15.89
CA LYS A 155 6.03 10.15 16.97
C LYS A 155 6.53 8.76 16.51
N TYR A 156 5.83 8.14 15.58
CA TYR A 156 6.19 6.84 15.02
C TYR A 156 7.32 6.98 13.99
N VAL A 157 7.26 8.02 13.15
CA VAL A 157 8.35 8.36 12.21
C VAL A 157 9.66 8.62 12.95
N ASP A 158 9.60 9.40 14.03
CA ASP A 158 10.76 9.71 14.88
C ASP A 158 11.30 8.46 15.56
N TYR A 159 10.40 7.61 16.07
CA TYR A 159 10.78 6.35 16.69
C TYR A 159 11.45 5.38 15.70
N LEU A 160 10.91 5.23 14.48
CA LEU A 160 11.54 4.42 13.43
C LEU A 160 12.92 4.94 13.06
N THR A 161 13.07 6.26 12.94
CA THR A 161 14.36 6.90 12.66
C THR A 161 15.41 6.53 13.72
N LEU A 162 15.02 6.58 15.01
CA LEU A 162 15.88 6.17 16.12
C LEU A 162 16.16 4.66 16.12
N LEU A 163 15.13 3.84 15.92
CA LEU A 163 15.21 2.38 15.98
C LEU A 163 16.08 1.78 14.87
N LEU A 164 16.05 2.40 13.68
CA LEU A 164 16.66 1.87 12.47
C LEU A 164 17.92 2.62 12.04
N GLY A 165 18.16 3.82 12.58
CA GLY A 165 19.36 4.61 12.28
C GLY A 165 19.40 5.21 10.88
N LYS A 166 18.24 5.29 10.19
CA LYS A 166 18.09 5.95 8.88
C LYS A 166 16.97 6.97 8.94
N GLN A 167 17.11 8.06 8.20
CA GLN A 167 16.11 9.11 8.17
C GLN A 167 14.83 8.59 7.51
N MET A 168 13.73 8.54 8.27
CA MET A 168 12.41 8.28 7.72
C MET A 168 11.85 9.59 7.16
N VAL A 169 11.52 9.60 5.87
CA VAL A 169 11.01 10.78 5.16
C VAL A 169 9.54 10.54 4.79
N PRO A 170 8.60 11.16 5.51
CA PRO A 170 7.19 11.11 5.16
C PRO A 170 6.94 11.81 3.82
N VAL A 171 6.28 11.14 2.88
CA VAL A 171 5.97 11.69 1.54
C VAL A 171 4.51 12.12 1.36
N GLY A 172 3.74 12.12 2.46
CA GLY A 172 2.32 12.42 2.45
C GLY A 172 1.46 11.24 1.99
N PHE A 173 0.15 11.48 1.96
CA PHE A 173 -0.81 10.59 1.32
C PHE A 173 -0.84 10.97 -0.14
N LEU A 174 -0.36 10.08 -1.02
CA LEU A 174 -0.29 10.26 -2.48
C LEU A 174 -1.70 10.33 -3.11
N VAL A 175 -2.54 11.25 -2.65
CA VAL A 175 -3.83 11.59 -3.23
C VAL A 175 -3.55 12.59 -4.35
N HIS A 176 -4.08 12.35 -5.55
CA HIS A 176 -3.99 13.32 -6.64
C HIS A 176 -4.58 14.65 -6.15
N GLN A 177 -3.72 15.65 -6.01
CA GLN A 177 -4.14 17.04 -5.92
C GLN A 177 -4.15 17.56 -7.36
N GLU A 178 -5.33 17.85 -7.90
CA GLU A 178 -5.39 18.70 -9.08
C GLU A 178 -4.75 20.05 -8.73
N PRO A 179 -3.93 20.66 -9.60
CA PRO A 179 -3.30 21.93 -9.30
C PRO A 179 -4.37 23.01 -9.14
N GLU A 180 -4.55 23.49 -7.90
CA GLU A 180 -5.36 24.67 -7.61
C GLU A 180 -4.72 25.87 -8.33
N ASN A 181 -5.44 26.44 -9.30
CA ASN A 181 -5.11 27.75 -9.82
C ASN A 181 -5.32 28.75 -8.68
N ILE A 182 -4.22 29.19 -8.08
CA ILE A 182 -4.23 30.20 -7.01
C ILE A 182 -4.52 31.56 -7.66
N ASP A 183 -5.78 31.99 -7.62
CA ASP A 183 -6.12 33.41 -7.70
C ASP A 183 -6.38 33.94 -6.29
N HIS A 184 -5.64 34.99 -5.93
CA HIS A 184 -5.78 35.75 -4.70
C HIS A 184 -7.13 36.50 -4.69
N ASP A 185 -8.07 36.13 -3.79
CA ASP A 185 -8.64 37.05 -2.79
C ASP A 185 -9.76 36.41 -1.94
N HIS A 186 -9.62 36.58 -0.62
CA HIS A 186 -10.60 36.64 0.46
C HIS A 186 -11.80 35.64 0.57
N ASP A 187 -11.61 34.66 1.47
CA ASP A 187 -12.46 34.29 2.62
C ASP A 187 -14.00 34.45 2.51
N GLN A 188 -14.69 33.36 2.15
CA GLN A 188 -15.85 32.79 2.87
C GLN A 188 -16.46 31.62 2.07
N GLY A 189 -16.60 30.43 2.68
CA GLY A 189 -17.54 29.40 2.20
C GLY A 189 -16.95 28.03 1.92
N ARG A 190 -16.85 27.20 2.97
CA ARG A 190 -16.56 25.76 2.89
C ARG A 190 -17.63 25.01 2.07
N ILE A 191 -17.17 24.20 1.11
CA ILE A 191 -17.83 23.00 0.56
C ILE A 191 -18.97 23.25 -0.48
N GLN A 192 -18.80 24.12 -1.48
CA GLN A 192 -19.78 24.20 -2.60
C GLN A 192 -19.25 24.21 -4.04
N ASP A 193 -17.95 24.31 -4.31
CA ASP A 193 -17.50 24.50 -5.71
C ASP A 193 -17.05 23.24 -6.46
N PHE A 194 -17.31 22.04 -5.92
CA PHE A 194 -16.90 20.78 -6.55
C PHE A 194 -17.73 20.37 -7.79
N VAL A 195 -18.76 21.14 -8.17
CA VAL A 195 -19.64 20.79 -9.29
C VAL A 195 -20.10 22.05 -10.04
N SER A 196 -19.26 22.64 -10.89
CA SER A 196 -19.72 23.23 -12.18
C SER A 196 -18.61 23.91 -12.99
N GLY A 197 -18.38 23.38 -14.21
CA GLY A 197 -17.73 24.07 -15.34
C GLY A 197 -16.20 23.94 -15.38
N THR A 198 -15.54 23.55 -16.47
CA THR A 198 -15.93 23.44 -17.87
C THR A 198 -14.86 22.63 -18.62
N LYS A 199 -15.31 21.80 -19.56
CA LYS A 199 -14.48 21.07 -20.54
C LYS A 199 -13.55 22.02 -21.32
N GLN A 200 -12.30 21.61 -21.60
CA GLN A 200 -11.74 21.53 -22.96
C GLN A 200 -10.30 20.96 -23.04
N ASN A 201 -10.19 19.87 -23.81
CA ASN A 201 -9.11 19.40 -24.70
C ASN A 201 -7.62 19.54 -24.31
N THR A 202 -6.96 18.38 -24.14
CA THR A 202 -5.76 18.01 -24.93
C THR A 202 -5.63 16.50 -25.02
N SER A 203 -5.36 15.99 -26.23
CA SER A 203 -5.33 14.59 -26.63
C SER A 203 -4.02 13.88 -26.26
N TYR A 204 -4.07 12.68 -25.66
CA TYR A 204 -3.05 11.64 -25.88
C TYR A 204 -3.65 10.23 -25.77
N ASN A 205 -3.64 9.54 -26.91
CA ASN A 205 -3.64 8.10 -27.21
C ASN A 205 -4.43 7.13 -26.30
N GLN A 206 -5.60 6.74 -26.79
CA GLN A 206 -6.43 5.63 -26.32
C GLN A 206 -5.81 4.26 -26.68
N GLU A 207 -5.55 3.44 -25.67
CA GLU A 207 -5.69 1.98 -25.78
C GLU A 207 -7.17 1.61 -25.56
N PRO A 208 -7.66 0.45 -26.06
CA PRO A 208 -9.10 0.22 -26.18
C PRO A 208 -9.75 -0.03 -24.81
N GLU A 209 -10.39 1.02 -24.28
CA GLU A 209 -11.34 0.93 -23.19
C GLU A 209 -12.56 0.14 -23.63
N ASN A 210 -12.73 -1.06 -23.07
CA ASN A 210 -14.03 -1.73 -22.99
C ASN A 210 -14.17 -2.29 -21.58
N ILE A 211 -14.43 -1.41 -20.61
CA ILE A 211 -15.37 -1.62 -19.50
C ILE A 211 -15.87 -0.21 -19.11
N ASP A 212 -17.19 -0.05 -19.13
CA ASP A 212 -17.96 1.16 -18.82
C ASP A 212 -17.85 1.54 -17.32
N HIS A 213 -16.68 2.00 -16.89
CA HIS A 213 -16.43 2.35 -15.48
C HIS A 213 -16.93 3.75 -15.08
N ASP A 214 -17.12 4.65 -16.04
CA ASP A 214 -17.43 6.07 -15.77
C ASP A 214 -18.91 6.29 -15.42
N HIS A 215 -19.81 5.41 -15.89
CA HIS A 215 -21.24 5.51 -15.60
C HIS A 215 -21.59 5.18 -14.14
N ASP A 216 -20.90 4.19 -13.56
CA ASP A 216 -21.17 3.65 -12.21
C ASP A 216 -20.74 4.63 -11.09
N HIS A 217 -19.62 5.34 -11.30
CA HIS A 217 -19.15 6.36 -10.35
C HIS A 217 -20.13 7.55 -10.25
N THR A 218 -20.75 7.92 -11.36
CA THR A 218 -21.71 9.04 -11.40
C THR A 218 -23.00 8.69 -10.66
N GLU A 219 -23.51 7.46 -10.82
CA GLU A 219 -24.75 7.01 -10.18
C GLU A 219 -24.63 6.97 -8.64
N ILE A 220 -23.51 6.46 -8.11
CA ILE A 220 -23.28 6.39 -6.65
C ILE A 220 -23.20 7.80 -6.05
N MET A 221 -22.51 8.73 -6.72
CA MET A 221 -22.40 10.11 -6.25
C MET A 221 -23.76 10.82 -6.27
N ASP A 222 -24.56 10.62 -7.32
CA ASP A 222 -25.93 11.11 -7.39
C ASP A 222 -26.83 10.51 -6.30
N TRP A 223 -26.66 9.24 -5.96
CA TRP A 223 -27.37 8.60 -4.85
C TRP A 223 -26.96 9.16 -3.49
N LEU A 224 -25.65 9.39 -3.26
CA LEU A 224 -25.10 9.97 -2.04
C LEU A 224 -25.58 11.41 -1.83
N SER A 225 -25.66 12.20 -2.91
CA SER A 225 -26.11 13.60 -2.87
C SER A 225 -27.53 13.78 -2.31
N LYS A 226 -28.33 12.71 -2.32
CA LYS A 226 -29.72 12.67 -1.85
C LYS A 226 -29.86 12.20 -0.39
N LYS A 227 -28.75 11.95 0.32
CA LYS A 227 -28.75 11.48 1.72
C LYS A 227 -28.45 12.62 2.67
N GLU A 228 -28.93 12.49 3.91
CA GLU A 228 -28.61 13.45 4.97
C GLU A 228 -27.11 13.41 5.30
N PRO A 229 -26.49 14.55 5.67
CA PRO A 229 -25.10 14.57 6.09
C PRO A 229 -24.83 13.56 7.21
N SER A 230 -23.71 12.83 7.08
CA SER A 230 -23.29 11.82 8.06
C SER A 230 -24.28 10.66 8.29
N SER A 231 -25.22 10.40 7.36
CA SER A 231 -26.21 9.32 7.51
C SER A 231 -25.81 7.98 6.88
N VAL A 232 -24.75 7.95 6.06
CA VAL A 232 -24.31 6.78 5.29
C VAL A 232 -23.04 6.19 5.89
N VAL A 233 -22.98 4.86 5.96
CA VAL A 233 -21.78 4.11 6.35
C VAL A 233 -21.18 3.50 5.09
N TYR A 234 -19.90 3.76 4.85
CA TYR A 234 -19.12 3.09 3.80
C TYR A 234 -18.38 1.90 4.41
N VAL A 235 -18.44 0.75 3.74
CA VAL A 235 -17.76 -0.49 4.16
C VAL A 235 -16.93 -1.02 2.98
N SER A 236 -15.64 -1.24 3.21
CA SER A 236 -14.72 -1.82 2.25
C SER A 236 -13.58 -2.51 2.97
N PHE A 237 -13.17 -3.67 2.46
CA PHE A 237 -12.12 -4.52 3.05
C PHE A 237 -10.82 -4.50 2.23
N GLY A 238 -10.76 -3.64 1.21
CA GLY A 238 -9.64 -3.60 0.27
C GLY A 238 -9.60 -4.84 -0.63
N SER A 239 -8.51 -4.98 -1.38
CA SER A 239 -8.31 -6.11 -2.32
C SER A 239 -7.61 -7.31 -1.71
N GLU A 240 -7.02 -7.17 -0.52
CA GLU A 240 -6.17 -8.18 0.10
C GLU A 240 -6.95 -9.09 1.08
N TYR A 241 -8.16 -8.69 1.48
CA TYR A 241 -9.00 -9.47 2.38
C TYR A 241 -10.26 -9.96 1.66
N SER A 242 -10.44 -11.28 1.61
CA SER A 242 -11.64 -11.91 1.10
C SER A 242 -12.46 -12.45 2.25
N LEU A 243 -13.65 -11.88 2.46
CA LEU A 243 -14.58 -12.35 3.48
C LEU A 243 -15.04 -13.77 3.17
N THR A 244 -15.12 -14.59 4.22
CA THR A 244 -15.85 -15.85 4.22
C THR A 244 -17.36 -15.62 4.07
N GLU A 245 -18.11 -16.64 3.65
CA GLU A 245 -19.58 -16.53 3.55
C GLU A 245 -20.21 -16.22 4.92
N GLU A 246 -19.70 -16.81 6.00
CA GLU A 246 -20.15 -16.53 7.37
C GLU A 246 -19.92 -15.07 7.75
N GLU A 247 -18.74 -14.51 7.49
CA GLU A 247 -18.47 -13.08 7.76
C GLU A 247 -19.38 -12.17 6.94
N LYS A 248 -19.67 -12.52 5.67
CA LYS A 248 -20.62 -11.76 4.83
C LYS A 248 -22.03 -11.80 5.40
N GLU A 249 -22.49 -12.98 5.82
CA GLU A 249 -23.82 -13.17 6.43
C GLU A 249 -23.96 -12.37 7.72
N GLU A 250 -22.96 -12.42 8.60
CA GLU A 250 -22.95 -11.68 9.87
C GLU A 250 -22.91 -10.15 9.66
N ILE A 251 -22.10 -9.66 8.70
CA ILE A 251 -22.09 -8.23 8.34
C ILE A 251 -23.45 -7.81 7.79
N ALA A 252 -24.04 -8.60 6.89
CA ALA A 252 -25.36 -8.31 6.32
C ALA A 252 -26.45 -8.26 7.40
N HIS A 253 -26.44 -9.23 8.31
CA HIS A 253 -27.35 -9.30 9.44
C HIS A 253 -27.18 -8.10 10.39
N GLY A 254 -25.94 -7.73 10.73
CA GLY A 254 -25.66 -6.54 11.55
C GLY A 254 -26.14 -5.23 10.92
N ILE A 255 -25.98 -5.08 9.61
CA ILE A 255 -26.48 -3.92 8.86
C ILE A 255 -28.02 -3.86 8.92
N GLU A 256 -28.71 -5.00 8.76
CA GLU A 256 -30.18 -5.06 8.82
C GLU A 256 -30.70 -4.70 10.22
N LEU A 257 -30.10 -5.25 11.27
CA LEU A 257 -30.48 -4.96 12.66
C LEU A 257 -30.30 -3.47 13.01
N SER A 258 -29.22 -2.85 12.55
CA SER A 258 -28.91 -1.43 12.83
C SER A 258 -29.99 -0.45 12.32
N ARG A 259 -30.79 -0.88 11.33
CA ARG A 259 -31.92 -0.10 10.80
C ARG A 259 -33.15 -0.17 11.71
N ASN A 260 -33.38 -1.33 12.32
CA ASN A 260 -34.54 -1.58 13.18
C ASN A 260 -34.44 -0.86 14.52
N GLU A 261 -33.23 -0.68 15.06
CA GLU A 261 -33.01 0.07 16.31
C GLU A 261 -33.29 1.58 16.15
N ARG A 262 -33.06 2.16 14.97
CA ARG A 262 -33.37 3.58 14.70
C ARG A 262 -34.86 3.87 14.50
N GLN A 263 -35.68 2.86 14.25
CA GLN A 263 -37.14 3.02 14.10
C GLN A 263 -37.91 2.84 15.41
N ASN A 264 -37.26 2.25 16.42
CA ASN A 264 -37.88 1.89 17.70
C ASN A 264 -37.37 2.73 18.90
N GLY A 265 -36.50 3.72 18.67
CA GLY A 265 -36.01 4.68 19.66
C GLY A 265 -36.37 6.11 19.30
#